data_AF-A0A955N0Q7-F1
#
_entry.id   AF-A0A955N0Q7-F1
#
_cell.length_a   1.000
_cell.length_b   1.000
_cell.length_c   1.000
_cell.angle_alpha   90.00
_cell.angle_beta   90.00
_cell.angle_gamma   90.00
#
_symmetry.space_group_name_H-M   'P 1'
#
loop_
_entity.id
_entity.type
_entity.pdbx_description
1 polymer ?
#
loop_
_entity_poly.entity_id
_entity_poly.type
_entity_poly.pdbx_seq_one_letter_code
_entity_poly.pdbx_strand_id
1 'polypeptide(L)'
;MSEKNECFGKIFPDLDRLEFNKPLKSAVFSVNLRSQGIGIQDRQIETDHEAWDRCQDCVSFRSCYDLSMARFVLENALHSRF
;
A
#
# COMPACT_ATOMS: atom_id res chain seq x y z
N MET A 1 7.86 14.23 21.82
CA MET A 1 8.06 14.89 20.52
C MET A 1 7.69 13.91 19.43
N SER A 2 6.55 14.08 18.77
CA SER A 2 6.23 13.25 17.59
C SER A 2 5.43 14.09 16.60
N GLU A 3 6.14 14.96 15.87
CA GLU A 3 5.71 15.29 14.52
C GLU A 3 5.79 13.99 13.74
N LYS A 4 4.65 13.31 13.60
CA LYS A 4 4.57 12.17 12.70
C LYS A 4 4.82 12.73 11.30
N ASN A 5 5.97 12.39 10.72
CA ASN A 5 6.27 12.73 9.33
C ASN A 5 5.08 12.34 8.46
N GLU A 6 4.77 13.16 7.45
CA GLU A 6 3.60 12.97 6.58
C GLU A 6 3.54 11.59 5.89
N CYS A 7 4.65 10.83 5.89
CA CYS A 7 4.77 9.47 5.36
C CYS A 7 4.35 8.36 6.35
N PHE A 8 4.11 8.65 7.63
CA PHE A 8 3.83 7.64 8.64
C PHE A 8 2.53 6.89 8.34
N GLY A 9 2.57 5.56 8.29
CA GLY A 9 1.39 4.73 8.01
C GLY A 9 1.03 4.57 6.53
N LYS A 10 1.91 4.98 5.60
CA LYS A 10 1.63 5.02 4.14
C LYS A 10 2.46 4.04 3.30
N ILE A 11 3.07 3.02 3.94
CA ILE A 11 3.89 2.01 3.24
C ILE A 11 3.06 1.20 2.23
N PHE A 12 1.83 0.84 2.60
CA PHE A 12 0.91 0.08 1.76
C PHE A 12 -0.13 1.00 1.10
N PRO A 13 -0.65 0.63 -0.09
CA PRO A 13 -1.70 1.37 -0.76
C PRO A 13 -3.05 1.19 -0.06
N ASP A 14 -3.87 2.22 -0.19
CA ASP A 14 -5.27 2.26 0.27
C ASP A 14 -6.16 1.53 -0.73
N LEU A 15 -6.48 0.26 -0.45
CA LEU A 15 -7.13 -0.62 -1.42
C LEU A 15 -8.57 -0.19 -1.77
N ASP A 16 -9.22 0.65 -0.94
CA ASP A 16 -10.55 1.19 -1.22
C ASP A 16 -10.54 2.10 -2.45
N ARG A 17 -9.36 2.62 -2.82
CA ARG A 17 -9.15 3.51 -3.97
C ARG A 17 -8.71 2.76 -5.23
N LEU A 18 -8.72 1.42 -5.21
CA LEU A 18 -8.26 0.61 -6.31
C LEU A 18 -9.24 0.69 -7.49
N GLU A 19 -8.75 1.17 -8.62
CA GLU A 19 -9.51 1.29 -9.87
C GLU A 19 -8.90 0.41 -10.96
N PHE A 20 -9.73 -0.18 -11.82
CA PHE A 20 -9.22 -0.92 -12.98
C PHE A 20 -8.45 -0.01 -13.94
N ASN A 21 -7.34 -0.54 -14.44
CA ASN A 21 -6.46 0.09 -15.42
C ASN A 21 -5.82 1.41 -14.92
N LYS A 22 -5.80 1.65 -13.60
CA LYS A 22 -5.09 2.77 -12.98
C LYS A 22 -4.13 2.25 -11.91
N PRO A 23 -2.82 2.57 -12.00
CA PRO A 23 -1.89 2.25 -10.93
C PRO A 23 -2.24 2.99 -9.64
N LEU A 24 -2.42 2.25 -8.55
CA LEU A 24 -2.58 2.77 -7.21
C LEU A 24 -1.22 2.76 -6.51
N LYS A 25 -0.70 3.94 -6.20
CA LYS A 25 0.62 4.11 -5.57
C LYS A 25 0.53 4.38 -4.08
N SER A 26 1.52 3.90 -3.35
CA SER A 26 1.79 4.24 -1.95
C SER A 26 3.25 4.70 -1.80
N ALA A 27 3.76 4.80 -0.56
CA ALA A 27 5.15 5.17 -0.34
C ALA A 27 6.14 4.12 -0.88
N VAL A 28 5.81 2.82 -0.81
CA VAL A 28 6.72 1.73 -1.20
C VAL A 28 6.10 0.83 -2.25
N PHE A 29 4.83 0.45 -2.07
CA PHE A 29 4.18 -0.49 -2.97
C PHE A 29 3.29 0.22 -3.99
N SER A 30 3.21 -0.32 -5.19
CA SER A 30 2.22 0.07 -6.19
C SER A 30 1.44 -1.15 -6.66
N VAL A 31 0.14 -1.00 -6.87
CA VAL A 31 -0.76 -2.07 -7.33
C VAL A 31 -1.42 -1.63 -8.63
N ASN A 32 -1.50 -2.53 -9.60
CA ASN A 32 -2.23 -2.31 -10.84
C ASN A 32 -3.11 -3.52 -11.16
N LEU A 33 -4.41 -3.28 -11.28
CA LEU A 33 -5.37 -4.28 -11.76
C LEU A 33 -5.72 -3.98 -13.21
N ARG A 34 -5.29 -4.83 -14.14
CA ARG A 34 -5.68 -4.69 -15.54
C ARG A 34 -6.94 -5.48 -15.81
N SER A 35 -7.93 -4.81 -16.41
CA SER A 35 -9.20 -5.41 -16.81
C SER A 35 -9.47 -5.06 -18.27
N GLN A 36 -9.83 -6.07 -19.06
CA GLN A 36 -10.26 -5.91 -20.44
C GLN A 36 -11.48 -6.83 -20.65
N GLY A 37 -12.63 -6.23 -20.98
CA GLY A 37 -13.89 -6.96 -21.07
C GLY A 37 -14.53 -7.20 -19.70
N ILE A 38 -15.01 -8.43 -19.46
CA ILE A 38 -15.89 -8.77 -18.33
C ILE A 38 -15.11 -9.22 -17.07
N GLY A 39 -13.78 -9.10 -17.05
CA GLY A 39 -12.99 -9.59 -15.93
C GLY A 39 -11.57 -9.05 -15.82
N ILE A 40 -11.00 -9.25 -14.64
CA ILE A 40 -9.59 -8.97 -14.34
C ILE A 40 -8.73 -9.94 -15.15
N GLN A 41 -7.82 -9.39 -15.95
CA GLN A 41 -6.86 -10.17 -16.72
C GLN A 41 -5.51 -10.28 -16.00
N ASP A 42 -5.11 -9.25 -15.24
CA ASP A 42 -3.80 -9.22 -14.62
C ASP A 42 -3.80 -8.45 -13.29
N ARG A 43 -2.97 -8.91 -12.36
CA ARG A 43 -2.73 -8.28 -11.05
C ARG A 43 -1.23 -8.10 -10.87
N GLN A 44 -0.77 -6.87 -10.88
CA GLN A 44 0.65 -6.54 -10.72
C GLN A 44 0.88 -5.80 -9.41
N ILE A 45 1.92 -6.20 -8.69
CA ILE A 45 2.44 -5.52 -7.50
C ILE A 45 3.89 -5.15 -7.79
N GLU A 46 4.21 -3.87 -7.64
CA GLU A 46 5.55 -3.33 -7.80
C GLU A 46 6.05 -2.80 -6.46
N THR A 47 7.35 -2.95 -6.21
CA THR A 47 8.03 -2.45 -5.01
C THR A 47 9.06 -1.41 -5.43
N ASP A 48 8.95 -0.20 -4.88
CA ASP A 48 10.00 0.81 -4.96
C ASP A 48 11.07 0.50 -3.90
N HIS A 49 12.13 -0.18 -4.33
CA HIS A 49 13.22 -0.60 -3.44
C HIS A 49 13.97 0.58 -2.83
N GLU A 50 14.13 1.70 -3.55
CA GLU A 50 14.78 2.89 -2.99
C GLU A 50 13.91 3.54 -1.91
N ALA A 51 12.59 3.57 -2.12
CA ALA A 51 11.67 4.05 -1.10
C ALA A 51 11.62 3.12 0.12
N TRP A 52 11.74 1.81 -0.08
CA TRP A 52 11.85 0.84 0.98
C TRP A 52 13.09 1.06 1.84
N ASP A 53 14.26 1.26 1.21
CA ASP A 53 15.51 1.52 1.92
C ASP A 53 15.42 2.82 2.74
N ARG A 54 14.87 3.90 2.16
CA ARG A 54 14.57 5.14 2.91
C ARG A 54 13.64 4.93 4.10
N CYS A 55 12.70 3.98 4.01
CA CYS A 55 11.84 3.65 5.15
C CYS A 55 12.63 2.97 6.26
N GLN A 56 13.56 2.07 5.93
CA GLN A 56 14.37 1.35 6.91
C GLN A 56 15.32 2.27 7.69
N ASP A 57 15.82 3.32 7.05
CA ASP A 57 16.67 4.34 7.69
C ASP A 57 15.92 5.19 8.73
N CYS A 58 14.58 5.12 8.78
CA CYS A 58 13.78 5.86 9.74
C CYS A 58 13.84 5.23 11.14
N VAL A 59 14.15 6.03 12.16
CA VAL A 59 14.13 5.60 13.59
C VAL A 59 12.76 5.04 14.02
N SER A 60 11.68 5.48 13.38
CA SER A 60 10.31 5.03 13.67
C SER A 60 9.82 3.96 12.70
N PHE A 61 10.71 3.36 11.88
CA PHE A 61 10.36 2.39 10.84
C PHE A 61 9.45 1.29 11.36
N ARG A 62 9.81 0.65 12.48
CA ARG A 62 9.04 -0.47 13.03
C ARG A 62 7.60 -0.07 13.36
N SER A 63 7.42 1.02 14.10
CA SER A 63 6.10 1.53 14.47
C SER A 63 5.29 1.97 13.23
N CYS A 64 5.95 2.55 12.22
CA CYS A 64 5.32 2.94 10.96
C CYS A 64 4.85 1.71 10.17
N TYR A 65 5.70 0.69 10.08
CA TYR A 65 5.41 -0.57 9.42
C TYR A 65 4.26 -1.30 10.11
N ASP A 66 4.31 -1.46 11.43
CA ASP A 66 3.27 -2.14 12.21
C ASP A 66 1.91 -1.47 12.03
N LEU A 67 1.86 -0.12 12.06
CA LEU A 67 0.62 0.61 11.79
C LEU A 67 0.14 0.44 10.34
N SER A 68 1.05 0.58 9.37
CA SER A 68 0.70 0.44 7.95
C SER A 68 0.16 -0.96 7.66
N MET A 69 0.77 -1.99 8.24
CA MET A 69 0.35 -3.39 8.11
C MET A 69 -0.99 -3.64 8.80
N ALA A 70 -1.18 -3.15 10.03
CA ALA A 70 -2.46 -3.28 10.74
C ALA A 70 -3.62 -2.67 9.95
N ARG A 71 -3.41 -1.49 9.36
CA ARG A 71 -4.37 -0.84 8.47
C ARG A 71 -4.67 -1.70 7.23
N PHE A 72 -3.63 -2.13 6.52
CA PHE A 72 -3.77 -2.94 5.31
C PHE A 72 -4.53 -4.26 5.55
N VAL A 73 -4.20 -4.96 6.65
CA VAL A 73 -4.89 -6.20 7.04
C VAL A 73 -6.37 -5.94 7.34
N LEU A 74 -6.69 -4.83 8.00
CA LEU A 74 -8.07 -4.45 8.30
C LEU A 74 -8.86 -4.14 7.03
N GLU A 75 -8.30 -3.35 6.11
CA GLU A 75 -8.91 -3.07 4.80
C GLU A 75 -9.17 -4.37 4.02
N ASN A 76 -8.18 -5.26 3.97
CA ASN A 76 -8.36 -6.56 3.31
C ASN A 76 -9.45 -7.42 3.97
N ALA A 77 -9.54 -7.43 5.30
CA ALA A 77 -10.59 -8.16 6.01
C ALA A 77 -12.00 -7.62 5.72
N LEU A 78 -12.14 -6.32 5.49
CA LEU A 78 -13.40 -5.69 5.08
C LEU A 78 -13.77 -6.07 3.63
N HIS A 79 -12.79 -6.15 2.73
CA HIS A 79 -13.01 -6.54 1.33
C HIS A 79 -13.22 -8.05 1.10
N SER A 80 -12.69 -8.90 1.98
CA SER A 80 -12.78 -10.37 1.84
C SER A 80 -14.15 -10.95 2.21
N ARG A 81 -15.08 -10.12 2.68
CA ARG A 81 -16.42 -10.53 3.10
C ARG A 81 -17.47 -9.83 2.25
N PHE A 82 -17.69 -10.29 1.01
CA PHE A 82 -18.98 -10.38 0.29
C PHE A 82 -18.72 -11.06 -1.06
#